data_AF-A0A261GEA6-F1
#
_entry.id   AF-A0A261GEA6-F1
#
_cell.length_a   1.000
_cell.length_b   1.000
_cell.length_c   1.000
_cell.angle_alpha   90.00
_cell.angle_beta   90.00
_cell.angle_gamma   90.00
#
_symmetry.space_group_name_H-M   'P 1'
#
loop_
_entity.id
_entity.type
_entity.pdbx_description
1 polymer ?
#
loop_
_entity_poly.entity_id
_entity_poly.type
_entity_poly.pdbx_seq_one_letter_code
_entity_poly.pdbx_strand_id
1 'polypeptide(L)'
;MKKTIGPILTCALTLLPNLVLNLAHADDQYAPISDDQFIYSYQEMLNFDVEAYLQEHAPHLADKAEIITHWAGYSTVSPKVLLTMIEMKTGLLSQNKAAFMMAPMGDLSSESGFSEQVEDIASTLATSYYQSIDQEQSNLSFAGEGFAAQSLSTELRNDTDGDLDKFQEVYHRLFPETQEDHQFQSFDGAPSTGRFAAYSQSLVPPANMFQLPYPVGEYWYFGGAHTYTGSGSYPLSSLDFNNGGYWGSDTSNKWAVAAAGGTAIRHSSCFVEVLHEGGWSTTYYHLDNIQFSNRQSVSRNQKLANYANNRSQALCDGGSSTGPHQHFSLKYNGSYYHLDGVSLSGYQVKTGRNSYDSDCNYFWLSKDGAKHCSGRSLYNSGTSGSSDPTDPTDPDPDNGDDKELNDGDVIRNLSARKGNAEYYVMDVPAGARNLYFRITGGSGDMDMHIKRGSRPTLSSYDCRPYKTTQEEVCYYQAPQAGRYYVMLHAFSNYSGITLDAGYDGGQNTNREMSNGQVYRNLSGNQDEKANFYVRVPSGATNLRIEMSGGQGDADMHVMYNSQPTLNNYHCRPYKTTQTETCFYSRPYAGTYYIMLNAFKPYSGVQLVARYNTSYWGRNREVTVNLGQMAEER
;
A
#
# COMPACT_ATOMS: atom_id res chain seq x y z
N MET A 1 -26.13 67.50 -32.31
CA MET A 1 -26.77 67.45 -30.97
C MET A 1 -28.25 67.08 -31.11
N LYS A 2 -28.63 65.85 -30.71
CA LYS A 2 -29.86 65.47 -29.97
C LYS A 2 -30.10 63.94 -30.04
N LYS A 3 -29.57 63.27 -29.01
CA LYS A 3 -30.10 62.16 -28.18
C LYS A 3 -31.13 61.11 -28.69
N THR A 4 -30.68 59.85 -28.56
CA THR A 4 -31.29 58.60 -27.97
C THR A 4 -32.49 57.89 -28.61
N ILE A 5 -32.33 56.58 -28.90
CA ILE A 5 -32.86 55.37 -28.20
C ILE A 5 -32.34 54.10 -28.94
N GLY A 6 -31.86 53.06 -28.24
CA GLY A 6 -31.38 51.76 -28.82
C GLY A 6 -32.46 50.65 -28.80
N PRO A 7 -32.15 49.32 -28.75
CA PRO A 7 -31.01 48.55 -29.27
C PRO A 7 -31.46 47.49 -30.32
N ILE A 8 -30.56 46.97 -31.16
CA ILE A 8 -30.80 45.71 -31.89
C ILE A 8 -29.62 44.77 -31.64
N LEU A 9 -30.00 43.60 -31.14
CA LEU A 9 -29.22 42.43 -30.84
C LEU A 9 -28.78 41.75 -32.16
N THR A 10 -27.48 41.62 -32.41
CA THR A 10 -26.94 40.60 -33.31
C THR A 10 -25.50 40.29 -32.92
N CYS A 11 -25.34 39.15 -32.24
CA CYS A 11 -24.06 38.54 -31.93
C CYS A 11 -23.69 37.61 -33.10
N ALA A 12 -22.56 37.85 -33.75
CA ALA A 12 -21.96 36.95 -34.72
C ALA A 12 -20.43 37.08 -34.71
N LEU A 13 -19.78 35.94 -34.98
CA LEU A 13 -18.34 35.63 -35.05
C LEU A 13 -17.66 35.23 -33.73
N THR A 14 -17.63 33.93 -33.39
CA THR A 14 -16.76 32.83 -33.88
C THR A 14 -15.39 32.78 -33.20
N LEU A 15 -15.20 31.73 -32.40
CA LEU A 15 -14.02 30.86 -32.36
C LEU A 15 -14.43 29.59 -31.61
N LEU A 16 -14.84 28.56 -32.35
CA LEU A 16 -15.00 27.20 -31.83
C LEU A 16 -13.60 26.58 -31.72
N PRO A 17 -13.23 25.91 -30.63
CA PRO A 17 -12.08 25.01 -30.65
C PRO A 17 -12.42 23.79 -31.50
N ASN A 18 -11.44 23.33 -32.28
CA ASN A 18 -11.53 22.17 -33.14
C ASN A 18 -12.01 20.94 -32.35
N LEU A 19 -13.21 20.48 -32.67
CA LEU A 19 -13.65 19.12 -32.40
C LEU A 19 -12.76 18.18 -33.25
N VAL A 20 -11.92 17.39 -32.62
CA VAL A 20 -11.37 16.20 -33.26
C VAL A 20 -12.54 15.23 -33.38
N LEU A 21 -13.09 15.09 -34.60
CA LEU A 21 -14.06 14.06 -34.91
C LEU A 21 -13.34 12.70 -34.85
N ASN A 22 -13.75 11.85 -33.92
CA ASN A 22 -13.48 10.42 -33.97
C ASN A 22 -14.05 9.84 -35.26
N LEU A 23 -13.18 9.58 -36.23
CA LEU A 23 -13.40 8.59 -37.27
C LEU A 23 -12.92 7.25 -36.70
N ALA A 24 -13.83 6.55 -36.03
CA ALA A 24 -13.63 5.14 -35.69
C ALA A 24 -13.46 4.35 -37.00
N HIS A 25 -12.23 3.94 -37.30
CA HIS A 25 -11.97 2.87 -38.25
C HIS A 25 -12.29 1.55 -37.55
N ALA A 26 -13.02 0.69 -38.25
CA ALA A 26 -13.55 -0.56 -37.72
C ALA A 26 -12.54 -1.72 -37.79
N ASP A 27 -11.28 -1.50 -37.35
CA ASP A 27 -10.23 -2.54 -37.37
C ASP A 27 -9.33 -2.60 -36.10
N ASP A 28 -9.58 -1.78 -35.08
CA ASP A 28 -8.78 -1.82 -33.84
C ASP A 28 -9.20 -3.00 -32.97
N GLN A 29 -8.49 -4.13 -33.11
CA GLN A 29 -8.71 -5.35 -32.31
C GLN A 29 -8.31 -5.17 -30.83
N TYR A 30 -7.46 -4.19 -30.51
CA TYR A 30 -6.92 -3.95 -29.17
C TYR A 30 -7.05 -2.48 -28.77
N ALA A 31 -7.16 -2.22 -27.46
CA ALA A 31 -7.22 -0.86 -26.93
C ALA A 31 -5.80 -0.28 -26.77
N PRO A 32 -5.61 1.04 -26.90
CA PRO A 32 -4.35 1.69 -26.57
C PRO A 32 -3.90 1.36 -25.16
N ILE A 33 -2.58 1.19 -24.99
CA ILE A 33 -1.99 0.92 -23.68
C ILE A 33 -2.32 2.05 -22.68
N SER A 34 -2.82 1.65 -21.53
CA SER A 34 -3.14 2.55 -20.43
C SER A 34 -1.89 2.97 -19.65
N ASP A 35 -1.98 4.09 -18.93
CA ASP A 35 -0.92 4.50 -18.01
C ASP A 35 -0.67 3.43 -16.92
N ASP A 36 -1.67 2.61 -16.56
CA ASP A 36 -1.52 1.49 -15.62
C ASP A 36 -0.65 0.36 -16.15
N GLN A 37 -0.76 0.08 -17.44
CA GLN A 37 0.07 -0.92 -18.12
C GLN A 37 1.46 -0.38 -18.45
N PHE A 38 1.60 0.94 -18.55
CA PHE A 38 2.87 1.61 -18.84
C PHE A 38 3.77 1.76 -17.62
N ILE A 39 3.20 2.11 -16.46
CA ILE A 39 3.96 2.30 -15.22
C ILE A 39 4.16 0.97 -14.50
N TYR A 40 5.38 0.72 -14.04
CA TYR A 40 5.71 -0.43 -13.20
C TYR A 40 5.06 -0.27 -11.82
N SER A 41 3.81 -0.71 -11.73
CA SER A 41 2.97 -0.48 -10.54
C SER A 41 3.37 -1.40 -9.38
N TYR A 42 2.95 -1.02 -8.17
CA TYR A 42 3.03 -1.88 -6.97
C TYR A 42 2.51 -3.30 -7.25
N GLN A 43 1.34 -3.38 -7.91
CA GLN A 43 0.69 -4.64 -8.22
C GLN A 43 1.52 -5.46 -9.20
N GLU A 44 2.12 -4.82 -10.20
CA GLU A 44 2.97 -5.52 -11.15
C GLU A 44 4.26 -6.04 -10.49
N MET A 45 4.93 -5.24 -9.66
CA MET A 45 6.15 -5.68 -8.94
C MET A 45 5.92 -6.94 -8.09
N LEU A 46 4.72 -7.08 -7.51
CA LEU A 46 4.36 -8.24 -6.71
C LEU A 46 3.99 -9.48 -7.52
N ASN A 47 3.34 -9.31 -8.67
CA ASN A 47 2.74 -10.44 -9.41
C ASN A 47 3.48 -10.82 -10.67
N PHE A 48 4.36 -9.96 -11.18
CA PHE A 48 5.12 -10.22 -12.39
C PHE A 48 6.61 -10.39 -12.04
N ASP A 49 7.07 -11.63 -12.11
CA ASP A 49 8.47 -11.99 -11.90
C ASP A 49 9.18 -12.10 -13.26
N VAL A 50 10.00 -11.11 -13.59
CA VAL A 50 10.72 -11.05 -14.87
C VAL A 50 11.66 -12.23 -15.03
N GLU A 51 12.34 -12.65 -13.95
CA GLU A 51 13.25 -13.79 -14.02
C GLU A 51 12.49 -15.07 -14.29
N ALA A 52 11.42 -15.34 -13.55
CA ALA A 52 10.59 -16.54 -13.77
C ALA A 52 9.95 -16.52 -15.17
N TYR A 53 9.45 -15.38 -15.63
CA TYR A 53 8.87 -15.22 -16.96
C TYR A 53 9.89 -15.50 -18.06
N LEU A 54 11.12 -14.95 -17.96
CA LEU A 54 12.17 -15.22 -18.93
C LEU A 54 12.64 -16.67 -18.85
N GLN A 55 12.76 -17.27 -17.67
CA GLN A 55 13.09 -18.69 -17.53
C GLN A 55 12.07 -19.61 -18.20
N GLU A 56 10.79 -19.23 -18.19
CA GLU A 56 9.72 -20.02 -18.82
C GLU A 56 9.64 -19.78 -20.34
N HIS A 57 9.69 -18.52 -20.78
CA HIS A 57 9.34 -18.14 -22.16
C HIS A 57 10.55 -17.80 -23.04
N ALA A 58 11.65 -17.32 -22.46
CA ALA A 58 12.87 -16.94 -23.18
C ALA A 58 14.15 -17.27 -22.38
N PRO A 59 14.45 -18.56 -22.09
CA PRO A 59 15.53 -18.94 -21.17
C PRO A 59 16.92 -18.40 -21.55
N HIS A 60 17.17 -18.11 -22.83
CA HIS A 60 18.41 -17.50 -23.32
C HIS A 60 18.58 -16.03 -22.92
N LEU A 61 17.55 -15.41 -22.34
CA LEU A 61 17.56 -14.06 -21.76
C LEU A 61 17.46 -14.08 -20.22
N ALA A 62 17.45 -15.25 -19.57
CA ALA A 62 17.27 -15.32 -18.11
C ALA A 62 18.35 -14.55 -17.35
N ASP A 63 19.59 -14.50 -17.86
CA ASP A 63 20.70 -13.72 -17.29
C ASP A 63 20.55 -12.20 -17.49
N LYS A 64 19.53 -11.75 -18.23
CA LYS A 64 19.19 -10.34 -18.48
C LYS A 64 18.04 -9.83 -17.63
N ALA A 65 17.43 -10.70 -16.80
CA ALA A 65 16.32 -10.32 -15.94
C ALA A 65 16.66 -9.13 -15.04
N GLU A 66 17.85 -9.14 -14.42
CA GLU A 66 18.31 -8.07 -13.52
C GLU A 66 18.39 -6.72 -14.25
N ILE A 67 18.90 -6.67 -15.49
CA ILE A 67 18.98 -5.44 -16.29
C ILE A 67 17.58 -4.87 -16.57
N ILE A 68 16.63 -5.74 -16.93
CA ILE A 68 15.26 -5.33 -17.26
C ILE A 68 14.55 -4.83 -16.00
N THR A 69 14.66 -5.54 -14.88
CA THR A 69 14.05 -5.10 -13.61
C THR A 69 14.70 -3.85 -13.06
N HIS A 70 16.02 -3.70 -13.21
CA HIS A 70 16.74 -2.49 -12.84
C HIS A 70 16.14 -1.27 -13.54
N TRP A 71 16.11 -1.30 -14.87
CA TRP A 71 15.68 -0.16 -15.66
C TRP A 71 14.18 0.08 -15.58
N ALA A 72 13.37 -0.97 -15.42
CA ALA A 72 11.95 -0.81 -15.13
C ALA A 72 11.71 -0.09 -13.80
N GLY A 73 12.38 -0.54 -12.73
CA GLY A 73 12.29 0.11 -11.42
C GLY A 73 12.82 1.55 -11.46
N TYR A 74 13.95 1.79 -12.12
CA TYR A 74 14.62 3.09 -12.14
C TYR A 74 13.82 4.11 -12.95
N SER A 75 13.34 3.72 -14.14
CA SER A 75 12.58 4.61 -15.05
C SER A 75 11.10 4.71 -14.71
N THR A 76 10.56 3.81 -13.89
CA THR A 76 9.12 3.58 -13.65
C THR A 76 8.37 2.96 -14.83
N VAL A 77 9.03 2.65 -15.95
CA VAL A 77 8.41 1.97 -17.09
C VAL A 77 8.24 0.48 -16.78
N SER A 78 7.07 -0.08 -17.06
CA SER A 78 6.75 -1.48 -16.83
C SER A 78 7.74 -2.41 -17.56
N PRO A 79 8.23 -3.49 -16.91
CA PRO A 79 9.05 -4.48 -17.59
C PRO A 79 8.29 -5.16 -18.73
N LYS A 80 6.96 -5.26 -18.68
CA LYS A 80 6.15 -5.76 -19.80
C LYS A 80 6.25 -4.87 -21.02
N VAL A 81 6.30 -3.55 -20.85
CA VAL A 81 6.52 -2.61 -21.97
C VAL A 81 7.90 -2.85 -22.57
N LEU A 82 8.95 -2.92 -21.76
CA LEU A 82 10.32 -3.15 -22.23
C LEU A 82 10.45 -4.50 -22.98
N LEU A 83 9.88 -5.58 -22.42
CA LEU A 83 9.85 -6.90 -23.06
C LEU A 83 9.08 -6.90 -24.38
N THR A 84 7.97 -6.16 -24.45
CA THR A 84 7.19 -5.96 -25.68
C THR A 84 8.02 -5.29 -26.75
N MET A 85 8.77 -4.23 -26.39
CA MET A 85 9.63 -3.52 -27.35
C MET A 85 10.76 -4.40 -27.87
N ILE A 86 11.42 -5.16 -26.99
CA ILE A 86 12.45 -6.12 -27.40
C ILE A 86 11.87 -7.13 -28.40
N GLU A 87 10.73 -7.74 -28.09
CA GLU A 87 10.08 -8.70 -28.97
C GLU A 87 9.63 -8.08 -30.29
N MET A 88 9.02 -6.90 -30.25
CA MET A 88 8.49 -6.23 -31.43
C MET A 88 9.60 -5.87 -32.43
N LYS A 89 10.76 -5.43 -31.93
CA LYS A 89 11.86 -4.93 -32.75
C LYS A 89 12.78 -6.04 -33.25
N THR A 90 13.06 -7.04 -32.42
CA THR A 90 14.06 -8.06 -32.77
C THR A 90 13.51 -9.48 -32.74
N GLY A 91 12.36 -9.72 -32.11
CA GLY A 91 11.79 -11.05 -31.89
C GLY A 91 12.64 -11.89 -30.93
N LEU A 92 13.43 -11.23 -30.07
CA LEU A 92 14.44 -11.87 -29.25
C LEU A 92 13.85 -12.67 -28.09
N LEU A 93 12.58 -12.43 -27.69
CA LEU A 93 11.93 -13.30 -26.70
C LEU A 93 11.54 -14.63 -27.37
N SER A 94 10.86 -14.57 -28.51
CA SER A 94 10.34 -15.77 -29.20
C SER A 94 11.42 -16.60 -29.90
N GLN A 95 12.54 -15.99 -30.28
CA GLN A 95 13.61 -16.66 -31.03
C GLN A 95 14.97 -16.30 -30.42
N ASN A 96 15.79 -17.33 -30.15
CA ASN A 96 17.19 -17.13 -29.79
C ASN A 96 17.97 -16.62 -31.01
N LYS A 97 18.03 -15.29 -31.15
CA LYS A 97 18.78 -14.60 -32.19
C LYS A 97 20.02 -13.95 -31.57
N ALA A 98 21.09 -14.73 -31.44
CA ALA A 98 22.35 -14.28 -30.84
C ALA A 98 22.87 -12.94 -31.39
N ALA A 99 22.62 -12.62 -32.66
CA ALA A 99 23.00 -11.36 -33.28
C ALA A 99 22.35 -10.12 -32.63
N PHE A 100 21.18 -10.27 -31.99
CA PHE A 100 20.46 -9.17 -31.33
C PHE A 100 20.68 -9.11 -29.82
N MET A 101 21.51 -9.99 -29.24
CA MET A 101 21.86 -9.91 -27.81
C MET A 101 22.61 -8.62 -27.43
N MET A 102 23.28 -7.99 -28.41
CA MET A 102 23.96 -6.70 -28.24
C MET A 102 23.15 -5.52 -28.77
N ALA A 103 21.94 -5.77 -29.29
CA ALA A 103 21.06 -4.75 -29.84
C ALA A 103 19.58 -5.15 -29.68
N PRO A 104 19.08 -5.38 -28.44
CA PRO A 104 17.76 -5.96 -28.20
C PRO A 104 16.61 -5.04 -28.63
N MET A 105 16.83 -3.73 -28.67
CA MET A 105 15.86 -2.71 -29.10
C MET A 105 15.97 -2.36 -30.59
N GLY A 106 16.89 -3.01 -31.32
CA GLY A 106 17.04 -2.84 -32.76
C GLY A 106 17.42 -1.41 -33.15
N ASP A 107 16.63 -0.81 -34.04
CA ASP A 107 16.82 0.55 -34.55
C ASP A 107 16.21 1.65 -33.67
N LEU A 108 15.54 1.30 -32.56
CA LEU A 108 15.01 2.29 -31.61
C LEU A 108 16.13 3.01 -30.85
N SER A 109 17.22 2.32 -30.53
CA SER A 109 18.37 2.90 -29.84
C SER A 109 19.63 2.85 -30.72
N SER A 110 20.45 3.89 -30.65
CA SER A 110 21.79 3.90 -31.27
C SER A 110 22.89 3.35 -30.35
N GLU A 111 22.56 3.07 -29.09
CA GLU A 111 23.51 2.55 -28.11
C GLU A 111 23.90 1.09 -28.43
N SER A 112 25.04 0.66 -27.91
CA SER A 112 25.58 -0.68 -28.14
C SER A 112 25.66 -1.48 -26.85
N GLY A 113 24.92 -2.60 -26.80
CA GLY A 113 24.86 -3.46 -25.63
C GLY A 113 23.43 -3.64 -25.11
N PHE A 114 23.22 -4.71 -24.35
CA PHE A 114 21.88 -5.04 -23.85
C PHE A 114 21.41 -4.01 -22.81
N SER A 115 22.27 -3.66 -21.85
CA SER A 115 21.92 -2.71 -20.78
C SER A 115 21.75 -1.30 -21.32
N GLU A 116 22.67 -0.87 -22.17
CA GLU A 116 22.71 0.49 -22.71
C GLU A 116 21.48 0.79 -23.57
N GLN A 117 21.00 -0.18 -24.37
CA GLN A 117 19.76 0.01 -25.13
C GLN A 117 18.51 -0.04 -24.26
N VAL A 118 18.48 -0.89 -23.22
CA VAL A 118 17.33 -0.94 -22.30
C VAL A 118 17.25 0.36 -21.48
N GLU A 119 18.40 0.87 -21.01
CA GLU A 119 18.55 2.17 -20.34
C GLU A 119 18.01 3.31 -21.21
N ASP A 120 18.49 3.41 -22.44
CA ASP A 120 18.17 4.49 -23.38
C ASP A 120 16.67 4.57 -23.64
N ILE A 121 16.05 3.43 -23.96
CA ILE A 121 14.61 3.35 -24.25
C ILE A 121 13.78 3.59 -22.99
N ALA A 122 14.12 2.95 -21.87
CA ALA A 122 13.39 3.14 -20.61
C ALA A 122 13.44 4.61 -20.14
N SER A 123 14.61 5.24 -20.26
CA SER A 123 14.81 6.63 -19.87
C SER A 123 14.09 7.61 -20.80
N THR A 124 14.08 7.35 -22.11
CA THR A 124 13.39 8.22 -23.08
C THR A 124 11.88 8.14 -22.91
N LEU A 125 11.33 6.94 -22.73
CA LEU A 125 9.92 6.71 -22.43
C LEU A 125 9.49 7.41 -21.13
N ALA A 126 10.26 7.25 -20.06
CA ALA A 126 9.97 7.90 -18.78
C ALA A 126 10.06 9.43 -18.90
N THR A 127 11.08 9.94 -19.60
CA THR A 127 11.26 11.39 -19.81
C THR A 127 10.08 11.98 -20.55
N SER A 128 9.64 11.36 -21.65
CA SER A 128 8.46 11.81 -22.40
C SER A 128 7.20 11.79 -21.53
N TYR A 129 7.00 10.71 -20.77
CA TYR A 129 5.85 10.57 -19.86
C TYR A 129 5.79 11.69 -18.80
N TYR A 130 6.89 11.94 -18.09
CA TYR A 130 6.93 13.00 -17.05
C TYR A 130 6.88 14.42 -17.65
N GLN A 131 7.40 14.64 -18.85
CA GLN A 131 7.29 15.94 -19.54
C GLN A 131 5.84 16.27 -19.90
N SER A 132 5.06 15.30 -20.38
CA SER A 132 3.64 15.52 -20.66
C SER A 132 2.85 15.89 -19.39
N ILE A 133 3.16 15.26 -18.25
CA ILE A 133 2.57 15.59 -16.95
C ILE A 133 2.90 17.04 -16.53
N ASP A 134 4.17 17.44 -16.62
CA ASP A 134 4.62 18.79 -16.26
C ASP A 134 3.95 19.86 -17.15
N GLN A 135 3.80 19.58 -18.44
CA GLN A 135 3.09 20.45 -19.37
C GLN A 135 1.61 20.60 -19.01
N GLU A 136 0.89 19.52 -18.73
CA GLU A 136 -0.52 19.60 -18.31
C GLU A 136 -0.69 20.39 -17.00
N GLN A 137 0.20 20.16 -16.02
CA GLN A 137 0.22 20.91 -14.76
C GLN A 137 0.44 22.41 -14.99
N SER A 138 1.39 22.78 -15.84
CA SER A 138 1.67 24.19 -16.17
C SER A 138 0.52 24.89 -16.87
N ASN A 139 -0.28 24.14 -17.63
CA ASN A 139 -1.38 24.66 -18.43
C ASN A 139 -2.73 24.66 -17.69
N LEU A 140 -2.80 24.12 -16.46
CA LEU A 140 -4.05 23.88 -15.72
C LEU A 140 -5.09 23.09 -16.54
N SER A 141 -4.64 22.34 -17.53
CA SER A 141 -5.45 21.53 -18.43
C SER A 141 -5.37 20.09 -17.96
N PHE A 142 -6.45 19.58 -17.37
CA PHE A 142 -6.51 18.19 -16.90
C PHE A 142 -7.28 17.36 -17.95
N ALA A 143 -6.55 16.75 -18.89
CA ALA A 143 -7.14 15.78 -19.80
C ALA A 143 -6.97 14.34 -19.27
N GLY A 144 -5.92 14.09 -18.48
CA GLY A 144 -5.85 12.96 -17.53
C GLY A 144 -5.68 11.56 -18.13
N GLU A 145 -5.66 11.40 -19.45
CA GLU A 145 -5.51 10.11 -20.14
C GLU A 145 -4.67 10.28 -21.42
N GLY A 146 -3.75 9.33 -21.70
CA GLY A 146 -3.05 9.22 -22.98
C GLY A 146 -1.54 9.48 -22.97
N PHE A 147 -0.90 9.71 -21.82
CA PHE A 147 0.55 9.94 -21.77
C PHE A 147 1.37 8.71 -22.14
N ALA A 148 0.94 7.52 -21.72
CA ALA A 148 1.57 6.27 -22.13
C ALA A 148 1.58 6.13 -23.65
N ALA A 149 0.43 6.31 -24.30
CA ALA A 149 0.30 6.24 -25.75
C ALA A 149 1.14 7.32 -26.45
N GLN A 150 1.16 8.55 -25.92
CA GLN A 150 1.97 9.65 -26.46
C GLN A 150 3.49 9.43 -26.31
N SER A 151 3.90 8.88 -25.16
CA SER A 151 5.30 8.55 -24.90
C SER A 151 5.77 7.45 -25.86
N LEU A 152 4.98 6.39 -26.02
CA LEU A 152 5.26 5.33 -26.99
C LEU A 152 5.26 5.84 -28.43
N SER A 153 4.30 6.68 -28.83
CA SER A 153 4.26 7.21 -30.20
C SER A 153 5.50 8.05 -30.53
N THR A 154 5.98 8.80 -29.54
CA THR A 154 7.20 9.62 -29.66
C THR A 154 8.42 8.73 -29.83
N GLU A 155 8.55 7.69 -29.00
CA GLU A 155 9.69 6.76 -29.04
C GLU A 155 9.70 5.91 -30.32
N LEU A 156 8.53 5.49 -30.80
CA LEU A 156 8.38 4.77 -32.07
C LEU A 156 8.55 5.68 -33.30
N ARG A 157 9.03 6.92 -33.13
CA ARG A 157 9.46 7.87 -34.17
C ARG A 157 8.36 8.23 -35.19
N ASN A 158 7.10 8.32 -34.76
CA ASN A 158 5.98 8.91 -35.53
C ASN A 158 5.63 8.27 -36.90
N ASP A 159 6.03 7.03 -37.24
CA ASP A 159 5.80 6.52 -38.61
C ASP A 159 4.82 5.33 -38.68
N THR A 160 3.58 5.65 -39.05
CA THR A 160 2.40 4.81 -39.34
C THR A 160 1.67 4.20 -38.13
N ASP A 161 0.34 4.33 -38.09
CA ASP A 161 -0.57 3.72 -37.10
C ASP A 161 -0.21 2.23 -36.83
N GLY A 162 0.36 1.54 -37.83
CA GLY A 162 0.79 0.15 -37.75
C GLY A 162 1.86 -0.20 -36.70
N ASP A 163 2.74 0.71 -36.27
CA ASP A 163 3.75 0.37 -35.24
C ASP A 163 3.16 0.38 -33.81
N LEU A 164 2.17 1.24 -33.53
CA LEU A 164 1.42 1.21 -32.28
C LEU A 164 0.47 0.00 -32.23
N ASP A 165 -0.20 -0.31 -33.34
CA ASP A 165 -1.04 -1.50 -33.46
C ASP A 165 -0.22 -2.77 -33.26
N LYS A 166 0.96 -2.83 -33.89
CA LYS A 166 1.90 -3.93 -33.72
C LYS A 166 2.41 -4.03 -32.27
N PHE A 167 2.67 -2.90 -31.60
CA PHE A 167 3.01 -2.92 -30.18
C PHE A 167 1.88 -3.55 -29.36
N GLN A 168 0.63 -3.13 -29.57
CA GLN A 168 -0.53 -3.67 -28.85
C GLN A 168 -0.71 -5.18 -29.14
N GLU A 169 -0.58 -5.60 -30.39
CA GLU A 169 -0.65 -7.02 -30.77
C GLU A 169 0.43 -7.84 -30.05
N VAL A 170 1.68 -7.36 -30.03
CA VAL A 170 2.78 -8.04 -29.34
C VAL A 170 2.57 -8.05 -27.83
N TYR A 171 2.11 -6.94 -27.24
CA TYR A 171 1.82 -6.84 -25.80
C TYR A 171 0.76 -7.88 -25.39
N HIS A 172 -0.38 -7.93 -26.08
CA HIS A 172 -1.45 -8.88 -25.78
C HIS A 172 -1.05 -10.34 -26.06
N ARG A 173 -0.17 -10.57 -27.04
CA ARG A 173 0.38 -11.92 -27.29
C ARG A 173 1.29 -12.40 -26.16
N LEU A 174 2.18 -11.53 -25.67
CA LEU A 174 3.12 -11.85 -24.60
C LEU A 174 2.45 -11.91 -23.23
N PHE A 175 1.47 -11.04 -23.01
CA PHE A 175 0.77 -10.88 -21.73
C PHE A 175 -0.75 -11.00 -21.95
N PRO A 176 -1.23 -12.20 -22.35
CA PRO A 176 -2.66 -12.40 -22.58
C PRO A 176 -3.42 -12.18 -21.27
N GLU A 177 -4.49 -11.41 -21.37
CA GLU A 177 -5.40 -11.18 -20.25
C GLU A 177 -6.05 -12.50 -19.84
N THR A 178 -5.99 -12.80 -18.55
CA THR A 178 -6.67 -13.96 -17.99
C THR A 178 -8.16 -13.65 -17.80
N GLN A 179 -9.02 -14.67 -17.67
CA GLN A 179 -10.43 -14.47 -17.31
C GLN A 179 -10.62 -13.69 -15.99
N GLU A 180 -9.61 -13.68 -15.12
CA GLU A 180 -9.59 -12.86 -13.92
C GLU A 180 -9.38 -11.37 -14.26
N ASP A 181 -8.55 -11.02 -15.25
CA ASP A 181 -8.27 -9.63 -15.68
C ASP A 181 -9.51 -8.94 -16.31
N HIS A 182 -10.34 -9.68 -17.08
CA HIS A 182 -11.54 -9.12 -17.71
C HIS A 182 -12.66 -8.71 -16.72
N GLN A 183 -12.69 -9.26 -15.49
CA GLN A 183 -13.62 -8.79 -14.45
C GLN A 183 -13.21 -7.43 -13.84
N PHE A 184 -11.94 -7.04 -13.96
CA PHE A 184 -11.43 -5.77 -13.44
C PHE A 184 -11.50 -4.61 -14.45
N GLN A 185 -11.67 -4.90 -15.74
CA GLN A 185 -11.68 -3.90 -16.82
C GLN A 185 -13.01 -3.15 -17.04
N SER A 186 -14.09 -3.52 -16.34
CA SER A 186 -15.43 -2.95 -16.56
C SER A 186 -15.96 -2.08 -15.40
N PHE A 187 -15.08 -1.48 -14.61
CA PHE A 187 -15.47 -0.52 -13.58
C PHE A 187 -14.99 0.89 -13.93
N ASP A 188 -15.96 1.74 -14.35
CA ASP A 188 -15.82 3.19 -14.37
C ASP A 188 -15.26 3.69 -13.03
N GLY A 189 -14.01 4.16 -13.06
CA GLY A 189 -13.25 4.61 -11.91
C GLY A 189 -11.79 4.20 -12.00
N ALA A 190 -11.12 4.50 -13.12
CA ALA A 190 -9.73 4.19 -13.34
C ALA A 190 -8.82 4.80 -12.24
N PRO A 191 -7.71 4.13 -11.87
CA PRO A 191 -6.65 4.67 -11.02
C PRO A 191 -5.94 5.88 -11.63
N SER A 192 -6.28 6.29 -12.86
CA SER A 192 -5.90 7.56 -13.49
C SER A 192 -6.19 8.75 -12.55
N THR A 193 -7.28 8.73 -11.80
CA THR A 193 -7.66 9.84 -10.89
C THR A 193 -6.83 9.93 -9.60
N GLY A 194 -6.23 8.84 -9.13
CA GLY A 194 -5.38 8.82 -7.93
C GLY A 194 -3.93 9.28 -8.20
N ARG A 195 -3.47 9.16 -9.45
CA ARG A 195 -2.09 9.47 -9.87
C ARG A 195 -1.81 10.96 -9.92
N PHE A 196 -2.79 11.79 -10.30
CA PHE A 196 -2.69 13.25 -10.26
C PHE A 196 -2.84 13.85 -8.85
N ALA A 197 -3.25 13.06 -7.85
CA ALA A 197 -3.23 13.49 -6.45
C ALA A 197 -1.78 13.69 -5.95
N ALA A 198 -0.83 12.90 -6.49
CA ALA A 198 0.60 13.04 -6.19
C ALA A 198 1.23 14.32 -6.75
N TYR A 199 0.75 14.77 -7.91
CA TYR A 199 1.23 15.96 -8.59
C TYR A 199 0.53 17.25 -8.13
N SER A 200 -0.70 17.15 -7.63
CA SER A 200 -1.48 18.28 -7.10
C SER A 200 -1.13 18.69 -5.66
N GLN A 201 -0.10 18.08 -5.04
CA GLN A 201 0.32 18.29 -3.63
C GLN A 201 -0.81 18.05 -2.59
N SER A 202 -1.92 17.44 -2.99
CA SER A 202 -3.08 17.21 -2.13
C SER A 202 -2.94 15.94 -1.28
N LEU A 203 -1.96 15.08 -1.60
CA LEU A 203 -1.75 13.79 -0.97
C LEU A 203 -0.33 13.64 -0.43
N VAL A 204 -0.04 14.20 0.74
CA VAL A 204 1.23 14.01 1.46
C VAL A 204 1.12 12.74 2.32
N PRO A 205 2.15 11.87 2.40
CA PRO A 205 2.12 10.71 3.29
C PRO A 205 1.97 11.17 4.76
N PRO A 206 1.39 10.33 5.64
CA PRO A 206 1.31 10.65 7.06
C PRO A 206 2.68 11.05 7.64
N ALA A 207 2.71 12.06 8.50
CA ALA A 207 3.98 12.65 8.96
C ALA A 207 4.88 11.68 9.75
N ASN A 208 4.28 10.62 10.31
CA ASN A 208 4.91 9.52 11.03
C ASN A 208 5.21 8.31 10.14
N MET A 209 4.89 8.36 8.84
CA MET A 209 5.04 7.21 7.95
C MET A 209 6.49 6.86 7.67
N PHE A 210 7.38 7.83 7.47
CA PHE A 210 8.77 7.57 7.06
C PHE A 210 9.79 8.09 8.05
N GLN A 211 10.80 7.26 8.34
CA GLN A 211 12.05 7.71 8.94
C GLN A 211 13.10 8.07 7.88
N LEU A 212 14.16 8.75 8.31
CA LEU A 212 15.38 8.90 7.53
C LEU A 212 15.97 7.52 7.20
N PRO A 213 16.52 7.33 5.98
CA PRO A 213 16.76 6.00 5.43
C PRO A 213 18.15 5.42 5.79
N TYR A 214 18.66 5.76 6.97
CA TYR A 214 19.88 5.24 7.61
C TYR A 214 19.57 4.95 9.10
N PRO A 215 20.39 4.20 9.86
CA PRO A 215 19.98 3.70 11.18
C PRO A 215 19.52 4.78 12.15
N VAL A 216 18.47 4.50 12.92
CA VAL A 216 18.06 5.31 14.07
C VAL A 216 19.23 5.48 15.04
N GLY A 217 19.43 6.70 15.53
CA GLY A 217 20.56 7.06 16.40
C GLY A 217 21.79 7.58 15.66
N GLU A 218 21.81 7.56 14.32
CA GLU A 218 22.94 8.04 13.54
C GLU A 218 22.78 9.46 12.98
N TYR A 219 23.91 10.03 12.55
CA TYR A 219 23.98 11.32 11.89
C TYR A 219 24.57 11.18 10.49
N TRP A 220 23.82 11.58 9.45
CA TRP A 220 24.29 11.56 8.07
C TRP A 220 24.10 12.93 7.41
N TYR A 221 25.01 13.30 6.53
CA TYR A 221 24.93 14.47 5.67
C TYR A 221 23.93 14.25 4.53
N PHE A 222 23.28 15.31 4.09
CA PHE A 222 22.35 15.28 2.96
C PHE A 222 22.64 16.38 1.94
N GLY A 223 22.37 16.08 0.67
CA GLY A 223 22.46 17.01 -0.46
C GLY A 223 21.18 17.81 -0.71
N GLY A 224 21.16 18.59 -1.80
CA GLY A 224 19.95 19.24 -2.30
C GLY A 224 18.95 18.23 -2.87
N ALA A 225 17.65 18.48 -2.71
CA ALA A 225 16.62 17.66 -3.37
C ALA A 225 16.76 17.70 -4.90
N HIS A 226 16.48 16.59 -5.55
CA HIS A 226 16.64 16.44 -7.00
C HIS A 226 15.65 15.44 -7.59
N THR A 227 15.47 15.46 -8.90
CA THR A 227 14.74 14.41 -9.61
C THR A 227 15.50 13.09 -9.50
N TYR A 228 14.85 11.96 -9.78
CA TYR A 228 15.50 10.66 -9.76
C TYR A 228 16.69 10.53 -10.72
N THR A 229 16.72 11.33 -11.80
CA THR A 229 17.85 11.39 -12.74
C THR A 229 18.94 12.37 -12.31
N GLY A 230 18.67 13.22 -11.31
CA GLY A 230 19.52 14.36 -10.95
C GLY A 230 19.44 15.53 -11.94
N SER A 231 18.55 15.50 -12.91
CA SER A 231 18.40 16.54 -13.94
C SER A 231 16.96 17.07 -14.05
N GLY A 232 16.80 18.31 -14.48
CA GLY A 232 15.49 18.98 -14.52
C GLY A 232 15.03 19.51 -13.16
N SER A 233 13.77 19.91 -13.10
CA SER A 233 13.19 20.63 -11.95
C SER A 233 12.02 19.92 -11.28
N TYR A 234 11.46 18.86 -11.88
CA TYR A 234 10.27 18.23 -11.36
C TYR A 234 10.10 16.77 -11.82
N PRO A 235 9.55 15.87 -10.99
CA PRO A 235 9.39 16.03 -9.54
C PRO A 235 10.74 15.90 -8.83
N LEU A 236 11.07 16.84 -7.92
CA LEU A 236 12.21 16.67 -6.99
C LEU A 236 11.89 15.58 -5.96
N SER A 237 12.10 14.33 -6.35
CA SER A 237 11.67 13.12 -5.65
C SER A 237 12.74 12.48 -4.76
N SER A 238 13.97 12.99 -4.82
CA SER A 238 15.15 12.28 -4.31
C SER A 238 16.05 13.15 -3.43
N LEU A 239 16.78 12.48 -2.53
CA LEU A 239 17.79 13.03 -1.63
C LEU A 239 18.97 12.06 -1.54
N ASP A 240 20.19 12.60 -1.54
CA ASP A 240 21.41 11.83 -1.32
C ASP A 240 21.84 11.93 0.14
N PHE A 241 22.15 10.78 0.74
CA PHE A 241 22.63 10.70 2.12
C PHE A 241 23.98 9.98 2.19
N ASN A 242 24.89 10.47 3.03
CA ASN A 242 26.14 9.78 3.35
C ASN A 242 26.68 10.20 4.71
N ASN A 243 27.51 9.38 5.35
CA ASN A 243 28.29 9.76 6.53
C ASN A 243 29.81 9.73 6.22
N GLY A 244 30.16 10.21 5.03
CA GLY A 244 31.53 10.28 4.51
C GLY A 244 32.01 8.99 3.83
N GLY A 245 33.13 9.10 3.13
CA GLY A 245 33.72 8.01 2.35
C GLY A 245 34.25 8.53 1.01
N TYR A 246 35.06 7.71 0.36
CA TYR A 246 35.53 7.88 -1.00
C TYR A 246 35.63 6.50 -1.65
N TRP A 247 35.78 6.43 -2.97
CA TRP A 247 35.88 5.14 -3.65
C TRP A 247 37.03 4.29 -3.07
N GLY A 248 36.70 3.08 -2.62
CA GLY A 248 37.60 2.15 -1.92
C GLY A 248 37.59 2.27 -0.39
N SER A 249 36.88 3.23 0.20
CA SER A 249 36.73 3.31 1.67
C SER A 249 35.91 2.16 2.25
N ASP A 250 36.06 1.85 3.53
CA ASP A 250 35.22 0.85 4.19
C ASP A 250 33.82 1.42 4.45
N THR A 251 32.80 0.82 3.85
CA THR A 251 31.38 1.17 4.03
C THR A 251 30.57 0.06 4.72
N SER A 252 31.23 -0.98 5.26
CA SER A 252 30.58 -2.15 5.86
C SER A 252 29.70 -1.82 7.08
N ASN A 253 29.98 -0.72 7.77
CA ASN A 253 29.17 -0.22 8.89
C ASN A 253 28.16 0.88 8.48
N LYS A 254 28.05 1.21 7.20
CA LYS A 254 27.22 2.30 6.68
C LYS A 254 26.01 1.71 6.00
N TRP A 255 24.90 1.66 6.72
CA TRP A 255 23.71 0.90 6.33
C TRP A 255 22.64 1.82 5.73
N ALA A 256 22.10 1.43 4.58
CA ALA A 256 20.77 1.82 4.16
C ALA A 256 19.76 0.98 4.95
N VAL A 257 18.74 1.63 5.51
CA VAL A 257 17.66 0.95 6.25
C VAL A 257 16.31 1.33 5.68
N ALA A 258 15.32 0.45 5.85
CA ALA A 258 13.97 0.74 5.38
C ALA A 258 13.37 1.94 6.12
N ALA A 259 12.98 2.97 5.37
CA ALA A 259 12.31 4.17 5.87
C ALA A 259 10.94 3.87 6.48
N ALA A 260 10.31 2.77 6.05
CA ALA A 260 9.11 2.19 6.63
C ALA A 260 9.07 0.69 6.30
N GLY A 261 8.24 -0.05 7.03
CA GLY A 261 7.93 -1.44 6.80
C GLY A 261 7.19 -1.66 5.49
N GLY A 262 7.35 -2.84 4.92
CA GLY A 262 6.75 -3.16 3.63
C GLY A 262 7.29 -4.43 3.00
N THR A 263 7.07 -4.58 1.70
CA THR A 263 7.63 -5.67 0.90
C THR A 263 8.81 -5.13 0.11
N ALA A 264 10.01 -5.66 0.37
CA ALA A 264 11.22 -5.24 -0.32
C ALA A 264 11.40 -5.99 -1.65
N ILE A 265 11.58 -5.21 -2.72
CA ILE A 265 11.87 -5.64 -4.08
C ILE A 265 13.34 -5.39 -4.35
N ARG A 266 14.04 -6.42 -4.82
CA ARG A 266 15.41 -6.33 -5.32
C ARG A 266 15.33 -6.18 -6.83
N HIS A 267 15.46 -4.94 -7.32
CA HIS A 267 15.51 -4.67 -8.76
C HIS A 267 16.86 -5.06 -9.35
N SER A 268 17.95 -4.86 -8.60
CA SER A 268 19.31 -5.28 -8.98
C SER A 268 20.22 -5.44 -7.76
N SER A 269 21.49 -5.77 -7.99
CA SER A 269 22.51 -5.81 -6.93
C SER A 269 22.76 -4.46 -6.23
N CYS A 270 22.41 -3.34 -6.87
CA CYS A 270 22.61 -2.00 -6.33
C CYS A 270 21.34 -1.17 -6.18
N PHE A 271 20.17 -1.74 -6.47
CA PHE A 271 18.88 -1.05 -6.43
C PHE A 271 17.79 -1.83 -5.71
N VAL A 272 17.22 -1.19 -4.69
CA VAL A 272 16.16 -1.74 -3.84
C VAL A 272 14.96 -0.79 -3.83
N GLU A 273 13.77 -1.35 -3.80
CA GLU A 273 12.53 -0.62 -3.57
C GLU A 273 11.72 -1.31 -2.46
N VAL A 274 11.22 -0.56 -1.48
CA VAL A 274 10.34 -1.09 -0.43
C VAL A 274 8.93 -0.57 -0.67
N LEU A 275 8.01 -1.50 -0.83
CA LEU A 275 6.61 -1.23 -1.11
C LEU A 275 5.80 -1.15 0.18
N HIS A 276 5.14 -0.02 0.43
CA HIS A 276 4.41 0.27 1.66
C HIS A 276 2.89 0.25 1.44
N GLU A 277 2.14 0.35 2.53
CA GLU A 277 0.69 0.52 2.46
C GLU A 277 0.28 1.82 1.78
N GLY A 278 -0.95 1.86 1.25
CA GLY A 278 -1.52 3.06 0.65
C GLY A 278 -0.90 3.46 -0.69
N GLY A 279 -0.14 2.57 -1.34
CA GLY A 279 0.46 2.82 -2.66
C GLY A 279 1.81 3.53 -2.62
N TRP A 280 2.36 3.82 -1.44
CA TRP A 280 3.68 4.44 -1.31
C TRP A 280 4.81 3.43 -1.51
N SER A 281 5.93 3.87 -2.06
CA SER A 281 7.18 3.10 -2.03
C SER A 281 8.40 4.01 -1.87
N THR A 282 9.46 3.48 -1.27
CA THR A 282 10.75 4.16 -1.14
C THR A 282 11.83 3.39 -1.88
N THR A 283 12.71 4.08 -2.59
CA THR A 283 13.81 3.46 -3.32
C THR A 283 15.15 3.81 -2.71
N TYR A 284 16.12 2.92 -2.92
CA TYR A 284 17.46 2.99 -2.36
C TYR A 284 18.44 2.54 -3.46
N TYR A 285 19.27 3.46 -3.94
CA TYR A 285 20.21 3.23 -5.04
C TYR A 285 21.66 3.51 -4.64
N HIS A 286 22.59 3.05 -5.48
CA HIS A 286 24.03 2.96 -5.21
C HIS A 286 24.38 2.03 -4.05
N LEU A 287 23.69 0.89 -3.98
CA LEU A 287 23.83 -0.08 -2.91
C LEU A 287 24.83 -1.22 -3.22
N ASP A 288 25.21 -1.92 -2.16
CA ASP A 288 25.97 -3.16 -2.15
C ASP A 288 25.50 -4.03 -0.97
N ASN A 289 25.83 -5.33 -0.97
CA ASN A 289 25.61 -6.23 0.15
C ASN A 289 24.14 -6.27 0.65
N ILE A 290 23.19 -6.43 -0.27
CA ILE A 290 21.76 -6.56 0.04
C ILE A 290 21.50 -7.78 0.95
N GLN A 291 20.76 -7.59 2.04
CA GLN A 291 20.58 -8.55 3.16
C GLN A 291 19.24 -9.31 3.14
N PHE A 292 18.41 -9.13 2.12
CA PHE A 292 17.08 -9.72 2.05
C PHE A 292 16.86 -10.43 0.71
N SER A 293 15.94 -11.39 0.69
CA SER A 293 15.51 -12.08 -0.55
C SER A 293 14.45 -11.24 -1.28
N ASN A 294 14.39 -11.32 -2.61
CA ASN A 294 13.39 -10.56 -3.37
C ASN A 294 11.95 -10.86 -2.88
N ARG A 295 11.12 -9.81 -2.77
CA ARG A 295 9.75 -9.84 -2.21
C ARG A 295 9.65 -10.26 -0.73
N GLN A 296 10.72 -10.10 0.04
CA GLN A 296 10.70 -10.33 1.48
C GLN A 296 10.02 -9.16 2.21
N SER A 297 9.21 -9.47 3.23
CA SER A 297 8.72 -8.44 4.15
C SER A 297 9.87 -7.90 4.99
N VAL A 298 10.00 -6.58 5.04
CA VAL A 298 11.01 -5.88 5.82
C VAL A 298 10.37 -4.96 6.83
N SER A 299 11.08 -4.86 7.94
CA SER A 299 10.82 -3.99 9.06
C SER A 299 11.29 -2.56 8.82
N ARG A 300 10.60 -1.53 9.33
CA ARG A 300 11.19 -0.19 9.43
C ARG A 300 12.53 -0.28 10.13
N ASN A 301 13.49 0.56 9.76
CA ASN A 301 14.85 0.54 10.29
C ASN A 301 15.61 -0.79 10.11
N GLN A 302 15.04 -1.80 9.46
CA GLN A 302 15.76 -3.00 9.09
C GLN A 302 16.86 -2.64 8.11
N LYS A 303 18.06 -3.14 8.39
CA LYS A 303 19.21 -3.06 7.49
C LYS A 303 18.87 -3.73 6.16
N LEU A 304 18.90 -2.95 5.09
CA LEU A 304 18.63 -3.43 3.73
C LEU A 304 19.94 -3.79 3.03
N ALA A 305 20.90 -2.88 3.07
CA ALA A 305 22.14 -2.94 2.29
C ALA A 305 23.16 -1.94 2.85
N ASN A 306 24.40 -2.01 2.38
CA ASN A 306 25.36 -0.93 2.53
C ASN A 306 25.31 -0.03 1.30
N TYR A 307 25.71 1.25 1.39
CA TYR A 307 26.01 1.98 0.16
C TYR A 307 27.36 1.53 -0.40
N ALA A 308 27.43 1.38 -1.71
CA ALA A 308 28.57 0.82 -2.41
C ALA A 308 29.81 1.70 -2.26
N ASN A 309 30.94 1.07 -1.96
CA ASN A 309 32.22 1.77 -1.84
C ASN A 309 33.02 1.82 -3.14
N ASN A 310 32.58 1.17 -4.19
CA ASN A 310 33.27 1.12 -5.47
C ASN A 310 32.31 1.52 -6.60
N ARG A 311 32.85 2.16 -7.63
CA ARG A 311 32.05 2.79 -8.68
C ARG A 311 31.28 1.77 -9.53
N SER A 312 31.89 0.61 -9.80
CA SER A 312 31.26 -0.42 -10.64
C SER A 312 30.01 -0.99 -9.97
N GLN A 313 30.07 -1.28 -8.66
CA GLN A 313 28.92 -1.76 -7.92
C GLN A 313 27.88 -0.67 -7.70
N ALA A 314 28.31 0.57 -7.38
CA ALA A 314 27.39 1.69 -7.21
C ALA A 314 26.56 1.96 -8.47
N LEU A 315 27.11 1.66 -9.65
CA LEU A 315 26.52 1.88 -10.97
C LEU A 315 26.30 0.54 -11.68
N CYS A 316 25.81 -0.47 -10.95
CA CYS A 316 25.77 -1.86 -11.41
C CYS A 316 25.13 -2.06 -12.79
N ASP A 317 24.13 -1.24 -13.14
CA ASP A 317 23.57 -1.22 -14.50
C ASP A 317 23.52 0.17 -15.13
N GLY A 318 24.08 1.23 -14.52
CA GLY A 318 24.19 2.56 -15.13
C GLY A 318 24.10 3.75 -14.18
N GLY A 319 23.91 4.94 -14.75
CA GLY A 319 23.85 6.21 -14.03
C GLY A 319 25.22 6.84 -13.71
N SER A 320 25.24 7.78 -12.77
CA SER A 320 26.48 8.47 -12.38
C SER A 320 26.55 8.75 -10.89
N SER A 321 27.77 8.76 -10.35
CA SER A 321 28.01 9.09 -8.95
C SER A 321 29.41 9.71 -8.79
N THR A 322 29.51 10.69 -7.89
CA THR A 322 30.76 11.38 -7.56
C THR A 322 31.53 10.71 -6.41
N GLY A 323 30.84 9.91 -5.59
CA GLY A 323 31.41 9.22 -4.42
C GLY A 323 30.38 8.31 -3.76
N PRO A 324 30.81 7.48 -2.79
CA PRO A 324 29.91 6.61 -2.02
C PRO A 324 28.81 7.42 -1.29
N HIS A 325 27.56 7.16 -1.64
CA HIS A 325 26.37 7.70 -1.00
C HIS A 325 25.19 6.77 -1.26
N GLN A 326 24.12 6.95 -0.50
CA GLN A 326 22.82 6.36 -0.79
C GLN A 326 21.95 7.40 -1.48
N HIS A 327 21.42 7.05 -2.65
CA HIS A 327 20.41 7.84 -3.33
C HIS A 327 19.02 7.31 -2.93
N PHE A 328 18.21 8.14 -2.28
CA PHE A 328 16.89 7.80 -1.77
C PHE A 328 15.81 8.55 -2.55
N SER A 329 14.75 7.85 -2.98
CA SER A 329 13.60 8.50 -3.63
C SER A 329 12.28 8.03 -3.05
N LEU A 330 11.25 8.88 -3.18
CA LEU A 330 9.85 8.54 -2.86
C LEU A 330 9.05 8.32 -4.15
N LYS A 331 8.17 7.32 -4.12
CA LYS A 331 7.21 7.02 -5.19
C LYS A 331 5.80 6.81 -4.63
N TYR A 332 4.81 7.00 -5.48
CA TYR A 332 3.40 6.69 -5.23
C TYR A 332 2.81 5.98 -6.45
N ASN A 333 2.27 4.78 -6.25
CA ASN A 333 1.76 3.88 -7.27
C ASN A 333 2.75 3.65 -8.44
N GLY A 334 4.04 3.53 -8.13
CA GLY A 334 5.11 3.27 -9.09
C GLY A 334 5.73 4.52 -9.73
N SER A 335 5.09 5.68 -9.64
CA SER A 335 5.62 6.95 -10.17
C SER A 335 6.37 7.77 -9.11
N TYR A 336 7.41 8.50 -9.51
CA TYR A 336 8.16 9.36 -8.58
C TYR A 336 7.30 10.49 -8.00
N TYR A 337 7.37 10.66 -6.68
CA TYR A 337 6.60 11.63 -5.92
C TYR A 337 7.46 12.82 -5.50
N HIS A 338 6.93 14.04 -5.59
CA HIS A 338 7.66 15.26 -5.23
C HIS A 338 7.79 15.44 -3.70
N LEU A 339 9.00 15.60 -3.17
CA LEU A 339 9.23 15.55 -1.72
C LEU A 339 8.71 16.76 -0.91
N ASP A 340 8.21 17.83 -1.53
CA ASP A 340 7.77 19.02 -0.79
C ASP A 340 6.64 18.68 0.20
N GLY A 341 6.84 19.00 1.48
CA GLY A 341 5.90 18.70 2.57
C GLY A 341 6.04 17.31 3.19
N VAL A 342 6.76 16.37 2.57
CA VAL A 342 7.00 15.02 3.10
C VAL A 342 7.82 15.10 4.39
N SER A 343 7.46 14.28 5.38
CA SER A 343 8.20 14.19 6.65
C SER A 343 9.05 12.92 6.71
N LEU A 344 10.34 13.08 7.04
CA LEU A 344 11.29 11.99 7.29
C LEU A 344 11.83 12.11 8.71
N SER A 345 11.48 11.19 9.62
CA SER A 345 11.81 11.29 11.06
C SER A 345 11.38 12.63 11.69
N GLY A 346 10.23 13.15 11.26
CA GLY A 346 9.69 14.46 11.65
C GLY A 346 10.38 15.67 11.00
N TYR A 347 11.38 15.46 10.14
CA TYR A 347 11.92 16.53 9.29
C TYR A 347 11.02 16.72 8.08
N GLN A 348 10.30 17.83 8.04
CA GLN A 348 9.51 18.22 6.87
C GLN A 348 10.45 18.77 5.80
N VAL A 349 10.37 18.22 4.59
CA VAL A 349 11.18 18.63 3.44
C VAL A 349 10.53 19.85 2.78
N LYS A 350 11.31 20.90 2.56
CA LYS A 350 11.04 21.95 1.58
C LYS A 350 12.00 21.76 0.41
N THR A 351 11.49 21.47 -0.77
CA THR A 351 12.33 21.28 -1.96
C THR A 351 12.82 22.63 -2.52
N GLY A 352 13.98 22.60 -3.17
CA GLY A 352 14.51 23.76 -3.88
C GLY A 352 13.82 24.03 -5.21
N ARG A 353 14.43 24.86 -6.06
CA ARG A 353 13.85 25.28 -7.35
C ARG A 353 14.11 24.28 -8.48
N ASN A 354 15.20 23.54 -8.39
CA ASN A 354 15.70 22.62 -9.40
C ASN A 354 16.60 21.57 -8.75
N SER A 355 16.99 20.56 -9.52
CA SER A 355 17.83 19.48 -9.01
C SER A 355 19.11 19.98 -8.35
N TYR A 356 19.36 19.49 -7.13
CA TYR A 356 20.51 19.79 -6.29
C TYR A 356 20.63 21.25 -5.81
N ASP A 357 19.56 22.05 -5.88
CA ASP A 357 19.54 23.38 -5.27
C ASP A 357 19.84 23.28 -3.76
N SER A 358 20.97 23.87 -3.36
CA SER A 358 21.50 23.80 -2.00
C SER A 358 21.45 25.16 -1.29
N ASP A 359 20.92 26.19 -1.94
CA ASP A 359 20.69 27.48 -1.31
C ASP A 359 19.63 27.33 -0.21
N CYS A 360 20.04 27.54 1.03
CA CYS A 360 19.18 27.34 2.18
C CYS A 360 17.96 28.28 2.17
N ASN A 361 17.92 29.34 1.36
CA ASN A 361 16.73 30.16 1.21
C ASN A 361 15.59 29.45 0.44
N TYR A 362 15.91 28.42 -0.34
CA TYR A 362 14.95 27.69 -1.18
C TYR A 362 14.79 26.24 -0.75
N PHE A 363 15.90 25.57 -0.37
CA PHE A 363 15.89 24.17 0.04
C PHE A 363 16.26 24.02 1.52
N TRP A 364 15.43 23.31 2.30
CA TRP A 364 15.77 22.93 3.67
C TRP A 364 14.92 21.78 4.17
N LEU A 365 15.40 21.12 5.22
CA LEU A 365 14.58 20.27 6.08
C LEU A 365 14.28 21.02 7.37
N SER A 366 13.04 20.97 7.87
CA SER A 366 12.65 21.64 9.12
C SER A 366 12.06 20.69 10.13
N LYS A 367 12.45 20.83 11.39
CA LYS A 367 11.96 20.05 12.52
C LYS A 367 11.96 20.93 13.78
N ASP A 368 10.91 20.87 14.58
CA ASP A 368 10.77 21.62 15.84
C ASP A 368 11.04 23.13 15.69
N GLY A 369 10.64 23.71 14.56
CA GLY A 369 10.86 25.13 14.23
C GLY A 369 12.29 25.49 13.81
N ALA A 370 13.21 24.53 13.79
CA ALA A 370 14.58 24.71 13.31
C ALA A 370 14.72 24.35 11.83
N LYS A 371 15.60 25.08 11.13
CA LYS A 371 15.90 24.91 9.70
C LYS A 371 17.28 24.25 9.52
N HIS A 372 17.32 23.18 8.72
CA HIS A 372 18.51 22.40 8.40
C HIS A 372 18.83 22.52 6.91
N CYS A 373 20.01 23.05 6.61
CA CYS A 373 20.49 23.29 5.25
C CYS A 373 21.29 22.10 4.71
N SER A 374 21.33 21.95 3.39
CA SER A 374 22.21 21.02 2.67
C SER A 374 23.67 21.09 3.17
N GLY A 375 24.36 19.95 3.19
CA GLY A 375 25.73 19.81 3.69
C GLY A 375 25.87 19.78 5.21
N ARG A 376 24.75 19.82 5.96
CA ARG A 376 24.73 19.53 7.40
C ARG A 376 24.30 18.09 7.66
N SER A 377 24.67 17.55 8.80
CA SER A 377 24.16 16.26 9.24
C SER A 377 22.78 16.38 9.89
N LEU A 378 21.94 15.37 9.68
CA LEU A 378 20.65 15.21 10.33
C LEU A 378 20.72 14.01 11.28
N TYR A 379 20.06 14.11 12.42
CA TYR A 379 19.94 13.01 13.36
C TYR A 379 18.73 12.15 13.00
N ASN A 380 18.90 10.86 12.78
CA ASN A 380 17.75 9.99 12.65
C ASN A 380 17.17 9.65 14.03
N SER A 381 16.11 10.34 14.43
CA SER A 381 15.35 10.03 15.65
C SER A 381 14.37 8.86 15.51
N GLY A 382 14.25 8.28 14.31
CA GLY A 382 13.09 7.49 13.93
C GLY A 382 11.83 8.35 13.90
N THR A 383 10.68 7.69 13.90
CA THR A 383 9.34 8.28 13.95
C THR A 383 8.65 7.83 15.23
N SER A 384 8.13 8.76 16.03
CA SER A 384 7.27 8.41 17.16
C SER A 384 5.84 8.13 16.67
N GLY A 385 5.22 7.05 17.17
CA GLY A 385 3.82 6.73 16.92
C GLY A 385 3.52 6.26 15.49
N SER A 386 4.46 5.57 14.84
CA SER A 386 4.19 4.95 13.54
C SER A 386 3.16 3.83 13.67
N SER A 387 2.17 3.79 12.78
CA SER A 387 1.25 2.65 12.62
C SER A 387 1.88 1.47 11.87
N ASP A 388 3.21 1.38 11.88
CA ASP A 388 3.98 0.40 11.12
C ASP A 388 4.27 -0.81 12.00
N PRO A 389 3.66 -1.97 11.71
CA PRO A 389 3.70 -3.16 12.56
C PRO A 389 5.07 -3.86 12.58
N THR A 390 6.13 -3.21 12.08
CA THR A 390 7.41 -3.85 11.86
C THR A 390 8.64 -3.02 12.29
N ASP A 391 8.56 -1.93 13.06
CA ASP A 391 9.76 -1.19 13.53
C ASP A 391 10.47 -1.85 14.75
N PRO A 392 11.75 -2.26 14.68
CA PRO A 392 12.52 -2.84 15.77
C PRO A 392 13.29 -1.80 16.62
N THR A 393 13.12 -0.48 16.39
CA THR A 393 13.87 0.58 17.11
C THR A 393 13.03 1.70 17.73
N ASP A 394 11.71 1.53 17.89
CA ASP A 394 10.88 2.45 18.66
C ASP A 394 11.26 2.45 20.17
N PRO A 395 11.63 3.60 20.78
CA PRO A 395 11.91 3.70 22.21
C PRO A 395 10.65 3.90 23.09
N ASP A 396 9.43 3.76 22.57
CA ASP A 396 8.17 3.66 23.34
C ASP A 396 7.62 2.21 23.29
N PRO A 397 7.43 1.50 24.43
CA PRO A 397 7.10 0.07 24.47
C PRO A 397 5.62 -0.24 24.21
N ASP A 398 5.00 0.42 23.24
CA ASP A 398 3.66 0.12 22.72
C ASP A 398 3.76 -0.53 21.32
N ASN A 399 4.57 -1.58 21.20
CA ASN A 399 4.59 -2.44 20.00
C ASN A 399 3.19 -2.97 19.73
N GLY A 400 2.70 -2.78 18.50
CA GLY A 400 1.51 -3.41 17.92
C GLY A 400 1.53 -4.93 17.79
N ASP A 401 2.22 -5.64 18.70
CA ASP A 401 2.08 -7.09 18.92
C ASP A 401 0.86 -7.43 19.81
N ASP A 402 0.22 -6.43 20.42
CA ASP A 402 -1.03 -6.62 21.14
C ASP A 402 -2.15 -6.87 20.12
N LYS A 403 -2.50 -8.13 19.94
CA LYS A 403 -3.62 -8.53 19.09
C LYS A 403 -4.91 -8.01 19.73
N GLU A 404 -5.69 -7.19 19.01
CA GLU A 404 -6.98 -6.72 19.53
C GLU A 404 -7.92 -7.90 19.81
N LEU A 405 -8.56 -7.85 20.98
CA LEU A 405 -9.67 -8.69 21.40
C LEU A 405 -10.90 -7.81 21.56
N ASN A 406 -11.90 -8.12 20.77
CA ASN A 406 -13.23 -7.56 20.85
C ASN A 406 -14.12 -8.41 21.75
N ASP A 407 -15.21 -7.81 22.20
CA ASP A 407 -16.24 -8.50 22.98
C ASP A 407 -16.77 -9.74 22.23
N GLY A 408 -16.55 -10.92 22.83
CA GLY A 408 -16.97 -12.22 22.28
C GLY A 408 -15.95 -12.91 21.38
N ASP A 409 -14.72 -12.38 21.26
CA ASP A 409 -13.68 -12.99 20.42
C ASP A 409 -13.25 -14.38 20.92
N VAL A 410 -12.98 -15.28 19.97
CA VAL A 410 -12.48 -16.63 20.20
C VAL A 410 -11.32 -16.92 19.25
N ILE A 411 -10.10 -16.97 19.79
CA ILE A 411 -8.86 -17.23 19.05
C ILE A 411 -8.47 -18.69 19.23
N ARG A 412 -8.25 -19.43 18.15
CA ARG A 412 -8.01 -20.89 18.17
C ARG A 412 -6.61 -21.26 17.68
N ASN A 413 -6.22 -22.50 17.96
CA ASN A 413 -4.99 -23.13 17.47
C ASN A 413 -3.73 -22.36 17.85
N LEU A 414 -3.74 -21.71 19.02
CA LEU A 414 -2.59 -20.99 19.53
C LEU A 414 -1.48 -21.98 19.88
N SER A 415 -0.26 -21.62 19.48
CA SER A 415 0.94 -22.42 19.74
C SER A 415 2.15 -21.52 19.91
N ALA A 416 3.02 -21.82 20.86
CA ALA A 416 4.30 -21.13 21.01
C ALA A 416 5.36 -22.02 21.63
N ARG A 417 6.63 -21.61 21.50
CA ARG A 417 7.78 -22.26 22.13
C ARG A 417 8.03 -21.66 23.52
N LYS A 418 8.61 -22.46 24.41
CA LYS A 418 8.98 -22.06 25.77
C LYS A 418 9.72 -20.71 25.78
N GLY A 419 9.28 -19.82 26.66
CA GLY A 419 9.84 -18.49 26.86
C GLY A 419 9.24 -17.40 25.98
N ASN A 420 8.43 -17.77 24.97
CA ASN A 420 7.71 -16.79 24.16
C ASN A 420 6.47 -16.29 24.92
N ALA A 421 6.06 -15.06 24.61
CA ALA A 421 4.81 -14.49 25.07
C ALA A 421 4.06 -13.89 23.88
N GLU A 422 2.74 -14.10 23.83
CA GLU A 422 1.85 -13.33 22.96
C GLU A 422 1.03 -12.37 23.81
N TYR A 423 0.68 -11.22 23.24
CA TYR A 423 -0.11 -10.21 23.93
C TYR A 423 -1.40 -9.90 23.17
N TYR A 424 -2.44 -9.60 23.92
CA TYR A 424 -3.73 -9.15 23.40
C TYR A 424 -4.26 -7.97 24.20
N VAL A 425 -5.17 -7.22 23.61
CA VAL A 425 -5.76 -6.03 24.24
C VAL A 425 -7.27 -5.97 24.04
N MET A 426 -8.03 -5.71 25.10
CA MET A 426 -9.49 -5.51 25.05
C MET A 426 -9.88 -4.18 25.71
N ASP A 427 -10.59 -3.33 24.97
CA ASP A 427 -11.20 -2.11 25.53
C ASP A 427 -12.57 -2.43 26.14
N VAL A 428 -12.69 -2.17 27.45
CA VAL A 428 -13.92 -2.47 28.22
C VAL A 428 -14.64 -1.16 28.55
N PRO A 429 -15.90 -0.97 28.12
CA PRO A 429 -16.61 0.28 28.27
C PRO A 429 -17.16 0.49 29.69
N ALA A 430 -17.51 1.74 30.00
CA ALA A 430 -18.24 2.05 31.22
C ALA A 430 -19.61 1.37 31.25
N GLY A 431 -19.92 0.73 32.38
CA GLY A 431 -21.16 -0.01 32.59
C GLY A 431 -21.15 -1.46 32.09
N ALA A 432 -20.01 -1.95 31.57
CA ALA A 432 -19.83 -3.37 31.30
C ALA A 432 -19.93 -4.22 32.58
N ARG A 433 -20.42 -5.45 32.43
CA ARG A 433 -20.59 -6.45 33.49
C ARG A 433 -20.01 -7.78 33.02
N ASN A 434 -19.70 -8.70 33.93
CA ASN A 434 -19.33 -10.08 33.60
C ASN A 434 -18.19 -10.22 32.56
N LEU A 435 -17.12 -9.42 32.66
CA LEU A 435 -15.94 -9.55 31.81
C LEU A 435 -15.23 -10.86 32.09
N TYR A 436 -14.87 -11.60 31.04
CA TYR A 436 -14.08 -12.81 31.14
C TYR A 436 -12.96 -12.85 30.10
N PHE A 437 -11.85 -13.48 30.49
CA PHE A 437 -10.83 -14.03 29.60
C PHE A 437 -10.64 -15.49 30.02
N ARG A 438 -10.81 -16.41 29.09
CA ARG A 438 -10.73 -17.85 29.35
C ARG A 438 -9.87 -18.51 28.29
N ILE A 439 -9.11 -19.51 28.70
CA ILE A 439 -8.36 -20.36 27.80
C ILE A 439 -8.82 -21.81 27.98
N THR A 440 -8.90 -22.56 26.89
CA THR A 440 -9.36 -23.96 26.87
C THR A 440 -8.62 -24.79 25.82
N GLY A 441 -8.59 -26.12 26.03
CA GLY A 441 -8.08 -27.11 25.07
C GLY A 441 -6.56 -27.18 24.97
N GLY A 442 -6.04 -27.83 23.91
CA GLY A 442 -4.62 -27.87 23.56
C GLY A 442 -3.74 -28.84 24.37
N SER A 443 -2.43 -28.57 24.38
CA SER A 443 -1.39 -29.31 25.10
C SER A 443 -0.24 -28.36 25.46
N GLY A 444 0.60 -28.74 26.43
CA GLY A 444 1.69 -27.89 26.95
C GLY A 444 1.30 -27.10 28.19
N ASP A 445 2.09 -26.08 28.51
CA ASP A 445 1.91 -25.22 29.69
C ASP A 445 2.04 -23.74 29.28
N MET A 446 0.92 -23.03 29.37
CA MET A 446 0.80 -21.62 29.05
C MET A 446 0.13 -20.91 30.22
N ASP A 447 0.75 -19.83 30.68
CA ASP A 447 0.26 -19.00 31.76
C ASP A 447 -0.41 -17.73 31.22
N MET A 448 -1.68 -17.50 31.57
CA MET A 448 -2.38 -16.26 31.26
C MET A 448 -2.21 -15.21 32.36
N HIS A 449 -1.83 -13.99 31.97
CA HIS A 449 -1.76 -12.83 32.88
C HIS A 449 -2.58 -11.67 32.31
N ILE A 450 -3.41 -11.03 33.14
CA ILE A 450 -4.25 -9.90 32.74
C ILE A 450 -3.90 -8.68 33.58
N LYS A 451 -3.85 -7.49 32.97
CA LYS A 451 -3.71 -6.23 33.70
C LYS A 451 -4.42 -5.07 32.99
N ARG A 452 -5.10 -4.23 33.75
CA ARG A 452 -5.77 -3.02 33.23
C ARG A 452 -4.82 -1.84 33.21
N GLY A 453 -4.80 -1.10 32.09
CA GLY A 453 -4.08 0.17 31.92
C GLY A 453 -2.58 0.05 31.63
N SER A 454 -2.01 -1.16 31.62
CA SER A 454 -0.63 -1.44 31.22
C SER A 454 -0.45 -2.93 30.96
N ARG A 455 0.53 -3.33 30.13
CA ARG A 455 0.91 -4.73 29.96
C ARG A 455 1.28 -5.41 31.30
N PRO A 456 0.82 -6.64 31.55
CA PRO A 456 1.27 -7.42 32.68
C PRO A 456 2.74 -7.85 32.50
N THR A 457 3.45 -8.05 33.60
CA THR A 457 4.73 -8.77 33.65
C THR A 457 4.56 -10.05 34.45
N LEU A 458 5.55 -10.95 34.41
CA LEU A 458 5.57 -12.15 35.26
C LEU A 458 5.50 -11.84 36.77
N SER A 459 5.76 -10.59 37.17
CA SER A 459 5.73 -10.14 38.56
C SER A 459 4.68 -9.03 38.83
N SER A 460 3.92 -8.59 37.83
CA SER A 460 2.95 -7.51 37.96
C SER A 460 1.74 -7.76 37.06
N TYR A 461 0.62 -8.15 37.66
CA TYR A 461 -0.62 -8.50 36.98
C TYR A 461 -1.81 -8.28 37.93
N ASP A 462 -2.99 -8.09 37.37
CA ASP A 462 -4.25 -7.99 38.13
C ASP A 462 -4.90 -9.37 38.29
N CYS A 463 -4.72 -10.25 37.29
CA CYS A 463 -5.19 -11.63 37.35
C CYS A 463 -4.16 -12.58 36.72
N ARG A 464 -3.91 -13.69 37.41
CA ARG A 464 -3.17 -14.86 36.92
C ARG A 464 -3.83 -16.09 37.55
N PRO A 465 -4.48 -16.97 36.79
CA PRO A 465 -5.06 -18.18 37.35
C PRO A 465 -3.94 -19.12 37.83
N TYR A 466 -4.03 -19.66 39.05
CA TYR A 466 -3.04 -20.61 39.59
C TYR A 466 -3.50 -22.04 39.38
N LYS A 467 -3.59 -22.51 38.13
CA LYS A 467 -4.00 -23.89 37.84
C LYS A 467 -3.01 -24.56 36.91
N THR A 468 -2.59 -25.77 37.24
CA THR A 468 -1.72 -26.60 36.39
C THR A 468 -2.50 -27.33 35.29
N THR A 469 -3.64 -26.79 34.87
CA THR A 469 -4.58 -27.41 33.93
C THR A 469 -4.81 -26.49 32.74
N GLN A 470 -5.09 -27.05 31.57
CA GLN A 470 -5.29 -26.33 30.29
C GLN A 470 -6.59 -25.49 30.23
N GLU A 471 -7.20 -25.22 31.37
CA GLU A 471 -8.38 -24.38 31.53
C GLU A 471 -8.11 -23.32 32.59
N GLU A 472 -7.94 -22.09 32.15
CA GLU A 472 -7.72 -20.94 33.02
C GLU A 472 -8.76 -19.86 32.72
N VAL A 473 -9.25 -19.17 33.76
CA VAL A 473 -10.27 -18.12 33.62
C VAL A 473 -9.92 -16.95 34.53
N CYS A 474 -9.88 -15.75 33.97
CA CYS A 474 -9.95 -14.47 34.67
C CYS A 474 -11.34 -13.88 34.47
N TYR A 475 -12.10 -13.69 35.55
CA TYR A 475 -13.48 -13.22 35.52
C TYR A 475 -13.68 -12.02 36.45
N TYR A 476 -14.39 -11.01 35.95
CA TYR A 476 -14.71 -9.78 36.64
C TYR A 476 -16.22 -9.50 36.53
N GLN A 477 -16.97 -9.69 37.62
CA GLN A 477 -18.42 -9.46 37.63
C GLN A 477 -18.78 -7.99 37.32
N ALA A 478 -17.98 -7.05 37.80
CA ALA A 478 -18.14 -5.61 37.57
C ALA A 478 -16.77 -5.00 37.18
N PRO A 479 -16.35 -5.14 35.90
CA PRO A 479 -15.08 -4.58 35.43
C PRO A 479 -15.09 -3.06 35.50
N GLN A 480 -13.93 -2.46 35.81
CA GLN A 480 -13.74 -1.02 35.60
C GLN A 480 -13.54 -0.76 34.11
N ALA A 481 -14.05 0.37 33.63
CA ALA A 481 -13.81 0.80 32.25
C ALA A 481 -12.32 1.03 31.99
N GLY A 482 -11.89 0.77 30.77
CA GLY A 482 -10.52 0.99 30.33
C GLY A 482 -9.95 -0.20 29.57
N ARG A 483 -8.70 -0.05 29.16
CA ARG A 483 -7.96 -1.03 28.36
C ARG A 483 -7.41 -2.14 29.24
N TYR A 484 -7.68 -3.40 28.88
CA TYR A 484 -7.14 -4.59 29.54
C TYR A 484 -6.14 -5.27 28.61
N TYR A 485 -4.96 -5.59 29.15
CA TYR A 485 -3.88 -6.27 28.46
C TYR A 485 -3.82 -7.72 28.93
N VAL A 486 -3.73 -8.65 27.99
CA VAL A 486 -3.67 -10.10 28.20
C VAL A 486 -2.31 -10.58 27.70
N MET A 487 -1.53 -11.26 28.53
CA MET A 487 -0.29 -11.94 28.13
C MET A 487 -0.48 -13.44 28.23
N LEU A 488 -0.22 -14.15 27.14
CA LEU A 488 -0.13 -15.61 27.09
C LEU A 488 1.35 -16.01 27.07
N HIS A 489 1.87 -16.47 28.20
CA HIS A 489 3.29 -16.80 28.35
C HIS A 489 3.53 -18.31 28.30
N ALA A 490 4.37 -18.76 27.36
CA ALA A 490 4.73 -20.17 27.20
C ALA A 490 5.72 -20.64 28.27
N PHE A 491 5.23 -21.12 29.42
CA PHE A 491 6.09 -21.74 30.44
C PHE A 491 6.77 -23.01 29.92
N SER A 492 6.06 -23.76 29.06
CA SER A 492 6.60 -24.78 28.16
C SER A 492 6.04 -24.63 26.75
N ASN A 493 6.51 -25.43 25.79
CA ASN A 493 5.92 -25.42 24.45
C ASN A 493 4.44 -25.78 24.53
N TYR A 494 3.56 -24.99 23.92
CA TYR A 494 2.13 -25.29 23.85
C TYR A 494 1.63 -25.30 22.40
N SER A 495 0.52 -26.02 22.17
CA SER A 495 -0.14 -26.09 20.87
C SER A 495 -1.62 -26.41 21.01
N GLY A 496 -2.45 -25.85 20.14
CA GLY A 496 -3.88 -26.12 20.08
C GLY A 496 -4.72 -25.40 21.14
N ILE A 497 -4.18 -24.37 21.80
CA ILE A 497 -4.91 -23.59 22.82
C ILE A 497 -5.97 -22.71 22.14
N THR A 498 -7.12 -22.53 22.79
CA THR A 498 -8.13 -21.54 22.44
C THR A 498 -8.22 -20.46 23.52
N LEU A 499 -8.23 -19.18 23.16
CA LEU A 499 -8.53 -18.02 24.03
C LEU A 499 -9.93 -17.49 23.69
N ASP A 500 -10.79 -17.29 24.67
CA ASP A 500 -12.10 -16.66 24.55
C ASP A 500 -12.28 -15.49 25.53
N ALA A 501 -12.82 -14.37 25.08
CA ALA A 501 -12.99 -13.18 25.90
C ALA A 501 -14.29 -12.42 25.60
N GLY A 502 -14.90 -11.76 26.59
CA GLY A 502 -16.10 -10.96 26.39
C GLY A 502 -16.69 -10.37 27.67
N TYR A 503 -17.74 -9.54 27.55
CA TYR A 503 -18.47 -8.88 28.63
C TYR A 503 -19.93 -8.59 28.27
N ASP A 504 -20.78 -8.33 29.26
CA ASP A 504 -22.20 -7.96 29.08
C ASP A 504 -22.41 -6.43 29.19
N GLY A 505 -23.11 -5.84 28.22
CA GLY A 505 -23.57 -4.44 28.27
C GLY A 505 -22.48 -3.37 28.13
N GLY A 506 -22.89 -2.10 27.96
CA GLY A 506 -22.00 -0.94 27.82
C GLY A 506 -22.74 0.25 27.19
N GLN A 507 -22.55 1.46 27.73
CA GLN A 507 -23.16 2.67 27.17
C GLN A 507 -22.69 2.93 25.73
N ASN A 508 -23.64 3.37 24.90
CA ASN A 508 -23.54 3.76 23.50
C ASN A 508 -22.24 4.50 23.14
N THR A 509 -21.21 3.75 22.76
CA THR A 509 -20.15 4.21 21.87
C THR A 509 -20.33 3.52 20.55
N ASN A 510 -20.19 4.26 19.45
CA ASN A 510 -20.18 3.69 18.10
C ASN A 510 -19.03 2.67 18.04
N ARG A 511 -19.36 1.38 17.89
CA ARG A 511 -18.37 0.29 17.85
C ARG A 511 -17.84 0.13 16.43
N GLU A 512 -16.53 0.29 16.22
CA GLU A 512 -15.92 0.08 14.91
C GLU A 512 -15.95 -1.41 14.52
N MET A 513 -16.29 -1.70 13.28
CA MET A 513 -16.24 -3.04 12.71
C MET A 513 -15.11 -3.08 11.68
N SER A 514 -14.19 -4.02 11.84
CA SER A 514 -13.22 -4.36 10.79
C SER A 514 -13.88 -5.18 9.68
N ASN A 515 -13.29 -5.15 8.49
CA ASN A 515 -13.79 -5.90 7.34
C ASN A 515 -13.88 -7.41 7.63
N GLY A 516 -15.08 -7.97 7.55
CA GLY A 516 -15.34 -9.39 7.77
C GLY A 516 -15.39 -9.84 9.23
N GLN A 517 -15.19 -8.92 10.18
CA GLN A 517 -15.33 -9.17 11.61
C GLN A 517 -16.79 -9.46 11.96
N VAL A 518 -17.02 -10.55 12.68
CA VAL A 518 -18.35 -10.95 13.14
C VAL A 518 -18.49 -10.61 14.62
N TYR A 519 -19.32 -9.63 14.94
CA TYR A 519 -19.79 -9.39 16.30
C TYR A 519 -20.81 -10.47 16.66
N ARG A 520 -20.65 -11.13 17.81
CA ARG A 520 -21.51 -12.25 18.24
C ARG A 520 -22.21 -11.91 19.55
N ASN A 521 -23.22 -12.71 19.86
CA ASN A 521 -23.95 -12.65 21.13
C ASN A 521 -24.55 -11.26 21.45
N LEU A 522 -24.82 -10.47 20.42
CA LEU A 522 -25.45 -9.18 20.58
C LEU A 522 -26.83 -9.36 21.22
N SER A 523 -27.10 -8.50 22.19
CA SER A 523 -28.37 -8.47 22.91
C SER A 523 -28.77 -7.02 23.17
N GLY A 524 -30.06 -6.81 23.35
CA GLY A 524 -30.62 -5.52 23.73
C GLY A 524 -32.01 -5.71 24.31
N ASN A 525 -32.35 -4.93 25.33
CA ASN A 525 -33.72 -4.83 25.82
C ASN A 525 -34.57 -4.03 24.82
N GLN A 526 -35.89 -4.12 24.95
CA GLN A 526 -36.81 -3.35 24.11
C GLN A 526 -36.43 -1.85 24.10
N ASP A 527 -36.46 -1.26 22.90
CA ASP A 527 -36.12 0.14 22.61
C ASP A 527 -34.64 0.53 22.76
N GLU A 528 -33.77 -0.41 23.16
CA GLU A 528 -32.33 -0.17 23.18
C GLU A 528 -31.75 -0.12 21.75
N LYS A 529 -30.71 0.71 21.60
CA LYS A 529 -29.97 0.87 20.35
C LYS A 529 -28.52 0.48 20.57
N ALA A 530 -28.03 -0.41 19.72
CA ALA A 530 -26.61 -0.70 19.60
C ALA A 530 -26.09 -0.07 18.30
N ASN A 531 -25.05 0.75 18.40
CA ASN A 531 -24.49 1.47 17.26
C ASN A 531 -23.10 0.92 16.90
N PHE A 532 -22.91 0.70 15.61
CA PHE A 532 -21.67 0.25 14.99
C PHE A 532 -21.31 1.15 13.83
N TYR A 533 -20.08 1.08 13.35
CA TYR A 533 -19.70 1.66 12.07
C TYR A 533 -18.64 0.82 11.38
N VAL A 534 -18.61 0.85 10.06
CA VAL A 534 -17.54 0.28 9.25
C VAL A 534 -16.94 1.40 8.39
N ARG A 535 -15.62 1.54 8.42
CA ARG A 535 -14.91 2.42 7.48
C ARG A 535 -14.70 1.66 6.20
N VAL A 536 -15.29 2.17 5.13
CA VAL A 536 -15.18 1.57 3.82
C VAL A 536 -14.14 2.37 3.05
N PRO A 537 -12.98 1.77 2.70
CA PRO A 537 -11.95 2.46 1.97
C PRO A 537 -12.40 2.75 0.54
N SER A 538 -11.71 3.69 -0.11
CA SER A 538 -11.88 3.89 -1.55
C SER A 538 -11.58 2.60 -2.32
N GLY A 539 -12.34 2.34 -3.38
CA GLY A 539 -12.20 1.13 -4.19
C GLY A 539 -12.80 -0.14 -3.59
N ALA A 540 -13.36 -0.09 -2.39
CA ALA A 540 -14.09 -1.23 -1.85
C ALA A 540 -15.31 -1.57 -2.72
N THR A 541 -15.57 -2.86 -2.91
CA THR A 541 -16.75 -3.38 -3.62
C THR A 541 -17.54 -4.32 -2.73
N ASN A 542 -18.79 -4.60 -3.09
CA ASN A 542 -19.62 -5.61 -2.43
C ASN A 542 -19.74 -5.47 -0.90
N LEU A 543 -19.97 -4.26 -0.39
CA LEU A 543 -20.27 -4.06 1.02
C LEU A 543 -21.60 -4.76 1.37
N ARG A 544 -21.50 -5.79 2.20
CA ARG A 544 -22.58 -6.55 2.83
C ARG A 544 -22.52 -6.30 4.32
N ILE A 545 -23.56 -5.71 4.86
CA ILE A 545 -23.79 -5.62 6.30
C ILE A 545 -24.91 -6.61 6.60
N GLU A 546 -24.59 -7.65 7.35
CA GLU A 546 -25.45 -8.80 7.58
C GLU A 546 -25.65 -9.00 9.07
N MET A 547 -26.91 -9.02 9.48
CA MET A 547 -27.35 -9.47 10.79
C MET A 547 -27.90 -10.89 10.65
N SER A 548 -27.55 -11.81 11.55
CA SER A 548 -28.01 -13.21 11.52
C SER A 548 -28.00 -13.88 12.89
N GLY A 549 -28.62 -15.06 13.01
CA GLY A 549 -28.68 -15.83 14.26
C GLY A 549 -29.56 -15.19 15.35
N GLY A 550 -29.50 -15.73 16.57
CA GLY A 550 -30.21 -15.16 17.73
C GLY A 550 -31.71 -15.44 17.82
N GLN A 551 -32.34 -14.83 18.81
CA GLN A 551 -33.78 -14.82 19.10
C GLN A 551 -34.22 -13.39 19.42
N GLY A 552 -35.50 -13.07 19.24
CA GLY A 552 -36.06 -11.74 19.48
C GLY A 552 -36.38 -11.00 18.18
N ASP A 553 -36.32 -9.66 18.23
CA ASP A 553 -36.61 -8.79 17.07
C ASP A 553 -35.74 -7.52 17.14
N ALA A 554 -34.63 -7.52 16.38
CA ALA A 554 -33.79 -6.34 16.21
C ALA A 554 -33.85 -5.89 14.75
N ASP A 555 -34.12 -4.59 14.52
CA ASP A 555 -34.15 -3.97 13.21
C ASP A 555 -32.81 -3.27 12.91
N MET A 556 -32.18 -3.59 11.77
CA MET A 556 -30.96 -2.94 11.29
C MET A 556 -31.26 -1.71 10.44
N HIS A 557 -30.61 -0.60 10.77
CA HIS A 557 -30.64 0.64 10.01
C HIS A 557 -29.21 1.02 9.64
N VAL A 558 -28.97 1.33 8.36
CA VAL A 558 -27.65 1.73 7.88
C VAL A 558 -27.72 3.08 7.19
N MET A 559 -26.75 3.96 7.47
CA MET A 559 -26.63 5.27 6.84
C MET A 559 -25.16 5.62 6.56
N TYR A 560 -24.91 6.28 5.42
CA TYR A 560 -23.57 6.70 5.02
C TYR A 560 -23.26 8.11 5.57
N ASN A 561 -22.06 8.26 6.13
CA ASN A 561 -21.47 9.47 6.73
C ASN A 561 -22.30 10.19 7.80
N SER A 562 -23.32 9.55 8.35
CA SER A 562 -24.10 10.06 9.47
C SER A 562 -24.81 8.93 10.21
N GLN A 563 -25.16 9.15 11.48
CA GLN A 563 -25.88 8.16 12.28
C GLN A 563 -27.30 7.96 11.73
N PRO A 564 -27.74 6.72 11.47
CA PRO A 564 -29.13 6.46 11.11
C PRO A 564 -30.07 6.83 12.27
N THR A 565 -31.29 7.25 11.91
CA THR A 565 -32.41 7.38 12.85
C THR A 565 -33.54 6.46 12.39
N LEU A 566 -34.57 6.27 13.22
CA LEU A 566 -35.75 5.48 12.84
C LEU A 566 -36.51 6.03 11.62
N ASN A 567 -36.28 7.31 11.25
CA ASN A 567 -36.93 7.97 10.11
C ASN A 567 -35.95 8.39 9.01
N ASN A 568 -34.65 8.17 9.17
CA ASN A 568 -33.62 8.60 8.23
C ASN A 568 -32.52 7.54 8.14
N TYR A 569 -32.49 6.82 7.04
CA TYR A 569 -31.58 5.71 6.78
C TYR A 569 -31.47 5.49 5.27
N HIS A 570 -30.35 4.93 4.81
CA HIS A 570 -30.17 4.52 3.41
C HIS A 570 -30.61 3.08 3.17
N CYS A 571 -30.52 2.24 4.20
CA CYS A 571 -30.98 0.86 4.13
C CYS A 571 -31.64 0.44 5.44
N ARG A 572 -32.80 -0.22 5.30
CA ARG A 572 -33.55 -0.92 6.34
C ARG A 572 -34.22 -2.15 5.71
N PRO A 573 -33.73 -3.37 5.92
CA PRO A 573 -34.32 -4.57 5.33
C PRO A 573 -35.66 -4.90 6.02
N TYR A 574 -36.79 -4.84 5.32
CA TYR A 574 -38.12 -5.15 5.88
C TYR A 574 -38.36 -6.67 5.99
N LYS A 575 -37.67 -7.35 6.91
CA LYS A 575 -37.87 -8.79 7.16
C LYS A 575 -38.32 -9.01 8.59
N THR A 576 -39.35 -9.85 8.81
CA THR A 576 -39.84 -10.23 10.15
C THR A 576 -38.97 -11.31 10.81
N THR A 577 -37.71 -11.40 10.40
CA THR A 577 -36.76 -12.45 10.81
C THR A 577 -35.45 -11.80 11.19
N GLN A 578 -34.74 -12.38 12.15
CA GLN A 578 -33.44 -11.88 12.67
C GLN A 578 -32.29 -11.88 11.63
N THR A 579 -32.59 -12.25 10.38
CA THR A 579 -31.66 -12.19 9.25
C THR A 579 -31.96 -10.98 8.38
N GLU A 580 -31.11 -9.97 8.47
CA GLU A 580 -31.22 -8.73 7.71
C GLU A 580 -29.93 -8.44 6.96
N THR A 581 -30.03 -7.90 5.74
CA THR A 581 -28.87 -7.61 4.90
C THR A 581 -29.01 -6.26 4.22
N CYS A 582 -28.04 -5.38 4.40
CA CYS A 582 -27.82 -4.19 3.58
C CYS A 582 -26.67 -4.45 2.61
N PHE A 583 -26.93 -4.29 1.32
CA PHE A 583 -25.97 -4.57 0.27
C PHE A 583 -25.72 -3.34 -0.59
N TYR A 584 -24.44 -3.02 -0.78
CA TYR A 584 -23.95 -1.96 -1.66
C TYR A 584 -22.91 -2.60 -2.58
N SER A 585 -23.24 -2.76 -3.86
CA SER A 585 -22.30 -3.32 -4.85
C SER A 585 -21.06 -2.44 -5.03
N ARG A 586 -21.24 -1.11 -4.99
CA ARG A 586 -20.20 -0.07 -5.05
C ARG A 586 -20.38 0.91 -3.88
N PRO A 587 -19.92 0.59 -2.67
CA PRO A 587 -19.99 1.53 -1.55
C PRO A 587 -19.11 2.77 -1.81
N TYR A 588 -19.56 3.95 -1.37
CA TYR A 588 -18.74 5.15 -1.37
C TYR A 588 -17.65 5.04 -0.29
N ALA A 589 -16.47 5.59 -0.57
CA ALA A 589 -15.42 5.71 0.44
C ALA A 589 -15.91 6.59 1.60
N GLY A 590 -15.90 6.06 2.82
CA GLY A 590 -16.37 6.78 3.98
C GLY A 590 -16.93 5.86 5.05
N THR A 591 -17.68 6.42 6.00
CA THR A 591 -18.14 5.68 7.17
C THR A 591 -19.59 5.26 6.99
N TYR A 592 -19.87 3.96 7.08
CA TYR A 592 -21.23 3.44 7.14
C TYR A 592 -21.58 3.20 8.60
N TYR A 593 -22.53 3.95 9.13
CA TYR A 593 -23.04 3.78 10.48
C TYR A 593 -24.20 2.78 10.47
N ILE A 594 -24.15 1.82 11.39
CA ILE A 594 -25.16 0.78 11.57
C ILE A 594 -25.79 0.96 12.95
N MET A 595 -27.12 0.97 13.02
CA MET A 595 -27.89 0.93 14.26
C MET A 595 -28.73 -0.34 14.28
N LEU A 596 -28.58 -1.15 15.32
CA LEU A 596 -29.53 -2.19 15.67
C LEU A 596 -30.51 -1.63 16.68
N ASN A 597 -31.79 -1.57 16.30
CA ASN A 597 -32.88 -1.11 17.16
C ASN A 597 -33.68 -2.32 17.67
N ALA A 598 -33.70 -2.54 18.98
CA ALA A 598 -34.46 -3.63 19.59
C ALA A 598 -35.97 -3.36 19.56
N PHE A 599 -36.66 -3.76 18.50
CA PHE A 599 -38.13 -3.69 18.44
C PHE A 599 -38.76 -4.58 19.53
N LYS A 600 -38.13 -5.72 19.81
CA LYS A 600 -38.34 -6.54 21.03
C LYS A 600 -36.98 -6.90 21.64
N PRO A 601 -36.95 -7.36 22.91
CA PRO A 601 -35.71 -7.86 23.48
C PRO A 601 -35.11 -8.94 22.57
N TYR A 602 -33.82 -8.82 22.27
CA TYR A 602 -33.09 -9.78 21.43
C TYR A 602 -31.84 -10.28 22.14
N SER A 603 -31.40 -11.49 21.78
CA SER A 603 -30.15 -12.08 22.29
C SER A 603 -29.56 -13.06 21.29
N GLY A 604 -28.23 -13.23 21.33
CA GLY A 604 -27.53 -14.18 20.48
C GLY A 604 -27.39 -13.73 19.01
N VAL A 605 -27.67 -12.47 18.71
CA VAL A 605 -27.59 -11.91 17.35
C VAL A 605 -26.14 -11.73 16.95
N GLN A 606 -25.85 -11.94 15.67
CA GLN A 606 -24.55 -11.70 15.06
C GLN A 606 -24.66 -10.58 14.05
N LEU A 607 -23.66 -9.71 13.99
CA LEU A 607 -23.55 -8.63 13.01
C LEU A 607 -22.18 -8.70 12.33
N VAL A 608 -22.16 -8.63 11.01
CA VAL A 608 -20.93 -8.60 10.23
C VAL A 608 -21.02 -7.57 9.12
N ALA A 609 -19.95 -6.81 8.90
CA ALA A 609 -19.78 -5.96 7.74
C ALA A 609 -18.62 -6.50 6.91
N ARG A 610 -18.89 -6.95 5.68
CA ARG A 610 -17.91 -7.44 4.72
C ARG A 610 -17.91 -6.54 3.52
N TYR A 611 -16.76 -6.12 3.06
CA TYR A 611 -16.58 -5.55 1.75
C TYR A 611 -15.38 -6.23 1.13
N ASN A 612 -15.37 -6.34 -0.18
CA ASN A 612 -14.15 -6.67 -0.88
C ASN A 612 -13.33 -5.40 -0.85
N THR A 613 -12.24 -5.38 -0.09
CA THR A 613 -11.15 -4.49 -0.45
C THR A 613 -10.69 -4.93 -1.83
N SER A 614 -10.35 -4.02 -2.72
CA SER A 614 -9.52 -4.37 -3.87
C SER A 614 -8.10 -4.71 -3.37
N TYR A 615 -7.99 -5.78 -2.59
CA TYR A 615 -6.79 -6.58 -2.36
C TYR A 615 -6.93 -7.79 -3.28
N TRP A 616 -6.09 -7.83 -4.31
CA TRP A 616 -6.09 -8.89 -5.30
C TRP A 616 -5.75 -10.26 -4.70
N GLY A 617 -6.49 -11.30 -5.12
CA GLY A 617 -5.87 -12.56 -5.53
C GLY A 617 -5.31 -13.49 -4.44
N ARG A 618 -6.09 -13.86 -3.42
CA ARG A 618 -6.12 -15.25 -2.95
C ARG A 618 -7.55 -15.62 -2.59
N ASN A 619 -8.21 -16.39 -3.45
CA ASN A 619 -9.29 -17.27 -3.01
C ASN A 619 -8.70 -18.29 -2.03
N ARG A 620 -8.64 -17.96 -0.74
CA ARG A 620 -8.94 -19.00 0.24
C ARG A 620 -10.45 -19.18 0.18
N GLU A 621 -10.88 -20.06 -0.71
CA GLU A 621 -12.15 -20.74 -0.48
C GLU A 621 -12.08 -21.33 0.92
N VAL A 622 -12.79 -20.71 1.86
CA VAL A 622 -13.26 -21.44 3.02
C VAL A 622 -14.35 -22.32 2.46
N THR A 623 -13.97 -23.50 1.97
CA THR A 623 -14.92 -24.56 1.65
C THR A 623 -15.59 -24.93 2.97
N VAL A 624 -16.79 -24.37 3.20
CA VAL A 624 -17.69 -24.91 4.20
C VAL A 624 -18.13 -26.25 3.65
N ASN A 625 -17.56 -27.33 4.17
CA ASN A 625 -18.00 -28.69 3.89
C ASN A 625 -19.44 -28.87 4.42
N LEU A 626 -20.42 -28.51 3.60
CA LEU A 626 -21.80 -28.95 3.72
C LEU A 626 -21.94 -30.24 2.91
N GLY A 627 -21.56 -31.36 3.53
CA GLY A 627 -21.59 -32.64 2.83
C GLY A 627 -21.18 -33.82 3.69
N GLN A 628 -21.91 -34.09 4.77
CA GLN A 628 -22.09 -35.45 5.30
C GLN A 628 -23.23 -35.48 6.32
N MET A 629 -24.47 -35.62 5.82
CA MET A 629 -25.63 -36.11 6.56
C MET A 629 -26.55 -36.84 5.58
N ALA A 630 -26.20 -38.09 5.31
CA ALA A 630 -26.99 -39.21 4.76
C ALA A 630 -25.94 -40.33 4.54
N GLU A 631 -25.96 -41.53 5.11
CA GLU A 631 -27.03 -42.41 5.56
C GLU A 631 -26.53 -43.26 6.74
N GLU A 632 -27.32 -43.38 7.81
CA GLU A 632 -27.43 -44.62 8.60
C GLU A 632 -28.92 -44.85 8.90
N ARG A 633 -29.56 -45.59 8.00
CA ARG A 633 -30.54 -46.63 8.31
C ARG A 633 -30.41 -47.75 7.30
#